data_AF-E1IIF7-F1
#
_entry.id   AF-E1IIF7-F1
#
_cell.length_a   1.000
_cell.length_b   1.000
_cell.length_c   1.000
_cell.angle_alpha   90.00
_cell.angle_beta   90.00
_cell.angle_gamma   90.00
#
_symmetry.space_group_name_H-M   'P 1'
#
loop_
_entity.id
_entity.type
_entity.pdbx_description
1 polymer ?
#
loop_
_entity_poly.entity_id
_entity_poly.type
_entity_poly.pdbx_seq_one_letter_code
_entity_poly.pdbx_strand_id
1 'polypeptide(L)'
;MAVGIIVAVVTTATFFWIYDLALGQERAAAKITAVTPWSPSEGIKVITESPANVPPAGDIRQPWMGQAAWTTGVQAGQDWITNNPNPVNVQVLLGMNSAQIWTFMQQYVSGALGVSCQYCHDITNFSLDTYAQKTTARNMMYLVMDLNANFVVGLPNWRGNYVQCATCHNNQPNNLEAFAPQFTASVPPINVTVDPLDDAGKPITDAALKPAAIQNPVKLQDAVLYYIYNYKIWSQYDPAVPGTGRGSLALVYDGGRTQDQVTIVQNTMNNLGWSLNVGCNYCHNSRNFAGFETAPADNVTNPLYAYNRLKAQQMLLMTSWIQANWPTYGAIPKATIPSALEGGASKLSYHLIGGQYYNMPGCFTCHQGYNNADGVSIPRAAMNQASFLDQGDAGLTIFPQVLRGGN
;
A
#
# COMPACT_ATOMS: atom_id res chain seq x y z
N MET A 1 17.94 -54.62 6.52
CA MET A 1 17.50 -53.61 5.54
C MET A 1 15.98 -53.44 5.50
N ALA A 2 15.18 -54.48 5.26
CA ALA A 2 13.71 -54.36 5.16
C ALA A 2 13.03 -53.74 6.41
N VAL A 3 13.43 -54.14 7.62
CA VAL A 3 12.90 -53.57 8.88
C VAL A 3 13.24 -52.09 9.02
N GLY A 4 14.46 -51.67 8.60
CA GLY A 4 14.85 -50.27 8.64
C GLY A 4 14.05 -49.38 7.68
N ILE A 5 13.69 -49.91 6.50
CA ILE A 5 12.82 -49.23 5.54
C ILE A 5 11.41 -49.06 6.14
N ILE A 6 10.86 -50.10 6.77
CA ILE A 6 9.55 -50.03 7.40
C ILE A 6 9.53 -49.00 8.53
N VAL A 7 10.56 -48.98 9.39
CA VAL A 7 10.69 -47.98 10.46
C VAL A 7 10.79 -46.56 9.90
N ALA A 8 11.55 -46.33 8.83
CA ALA A 8 11.66 -45.02 8.20
C ALA A 8 10.33 -44.53 7.60
N VAL A 9 9.57 -45.42 6.95
CA VAL A 9 8.24 -45.10 6.40
C VAL A 9 7.26 -44.76 7.53
N VAL A 10 7.21 -45.58 8.58
CA VAL A 10 6.29 -45.37 9.71
C VAL A 10 6.62 -44.07 10.43
N THR A 11 7.90 -43.82 10.77
CA THR A 11 8.30 -42.59 11.47
C THR A 11 8.03 -41.32 10.66
N THR A 12 8.27 -41.36 9.34
CA THR A 12 7.97 -40.25 8.44
C THR A 12 6.45 -40.00 8.35
N ALA A 13 5.64 -41.07 8.20
CA ALA A 13 4.20 -40.95 8.16
C ALA A 13 3.62 -40.43 9.48
N THR A 14 4.12 -40.91 10.62
CA THR A 14 3.74 -40.42 11.94
C THR A 14 4.09 -38.95 12.13
N PHE A 15 5.26 -38.50 11.66
CA PHE A 15 5.62 -37.08 11.69
C PHE A 15 4.61 -36.23 10.90
N PHE A 16 4.30 -36.59 9.66
CA PHE A 16 3.35 -35.83 8.85
C PHE A 16 1.92 -35.87 9.40
N TRP A 17 1.50 -36.98 10.00
CA TRP A 17 0.22 -37.10 10.67
C TRP A 17 0.11 -36.19 11.90
N ILE A 18 1.13 -36.17 12.77
CA ILE A 18 1.18 -35.27 13.93
C ILE A 18 1.25 -33.81 13.47
N TYR A 19 2.04 -33.53 12.44
CA TYR A 19 2.19 -32.21 11.85
C TYR A 19 0.88 -31.66 11.28
N ASP A 20 0.08 -32.49 10.59
CA ASP A 20 -1.22 -32.10 10.06
C ASP A 20 -2.28 -31.99 11.15
N LEU A 21 -2.27 -32.85 12.17
CA LEU A 21 -3.13 -32.69 13.34
C LEU A 21 -2.84 -31.39 14.11
N ALA A 22 -1.57 -31.05 14.27
CA ALA A 22 -1.16 -29.88 15.05
C ALA A 22 -1.37 -28.56 14.28
N LEU A 23 -1.12 -28.55 12.96
CA LEU A 23 -1.05 -27.32 12.18
C LEU A 23 -1.98 -27.27 10.96
N GLY A 24 -2.65 -28.38 10.62
CA GLY A 24 -3.49 -28.49 9.42
C GLY A 24 -4.69 -27.55 9.44
N GLN A 25 -5.39 -27.45 10.58
CA GLN A 25 -6.52 -26.53 10.73
C GLN A 25 -6.09 -25.06 10.64
N GLU A 26 -5.05 -24.67 11.37
CA GLU A 26 -4.52 -23.30 11.33
C GLU A 26 -4.03 -22.93 9.93
N ARG A 27 -3.38 -23.86 9.21
CA ARG A 27 -2.94 -23.62 7.83
C ARG A 27 -4.08 -23.55 6.85
N ALA A 28 -5.10 -24.39 6.99
CA ALA A 28 -6.29 -24.33 6.16
C ALA A 28 -7.00 -22.98 6.35
N ALA A 29 -7.17 -22.53 7.60
CA ALA A 29 -7.73 -21.23 7.93
C ALA A 29 -6.88 -20.08 7.39
N ALA A 30 -5.57 -20.09 7.62
CA ALA A 30 -4.65 -19.08 7.10
C ALA A 30 -4.64 -19.03 5.57
N LYS A 31 -4.75 -20.18 4.88
CA LYS A 31 -4.83 -20.25 3.42
C LYS A 31 -6.14 -19.67 2.88
N ILE A 32 -7.25 -19.87 3.59
CA ILE A 32 -8.56 -19.27 3.23
C ILE A 32 -8.48 -17.75 3.39
N THR A 33 -8.06 -17.26 4.56
CA THR A 33 -7.92 -15.82 4.85
C THR A 33 -6.94 -15.12 3.91
N ALA A 34 -5.86 -15.80 3.49
CA ALA A 34 -4.86 -15.25 2.58
C ALA A 34 -5.39 -15.00 1.16
N VAL A 35 -6.53 -15.58 0.76
CA VAL A 35 -7.10 -15.39 -0.59
C VAL A 35 -8.48 -14.70 -0.58
N THR A 36 -9.15 -14.61 0.57
CA THR A 36 -10.47 -13.94 0.66
C THR A 36 -10.33 -12.43 0.40
N PRO A 37 -11.14 -11.85 -0.51
CA PRO A 37 -11.20 -10.40 -0.68
C PRO A 37 -11.56 -9.70 0.63
N TRP A 38 -11.12 -8.45 0.78
CA TRP A 38 -11.52 -7.65 1.93
C TRP A 38 -13.03 -7.41 1.94
N SER A 39 -13.63 -7.41 3.14
CA SER A 39 -15.03 -6.99 3.32
C SER A 39 -15.18 -5.89 4.39
N PRO A 40 -16.14 -4.97 4.23
CA PRO A 40 -16.52 -4.01 5.27
C PRO A 40 -16.76 -4.64 6.64
N SER A 41 -17.36 -5.84 6.65
CA SER A 41 -17.70 -6.57 7.87
C SER A 41 -16.48 -6.93 8.72
N GLU A 42 -15.33 -7.19 8.10
CA GLU A 42 -14.08 -7.48 8.81
C GLU A 42 -13.63 -6.27 9.61
N GLY A 43 -13.69 -5.08 9.00
CA GLY A 43 -13.37 -3.83 9.67
C GLY A 43 -14.35 -3.45 10.77
N ILE A 44 -15.65 -3.70 10.56
CA ILE A 44 -16.67 -3.47 11.60
C ILE A 44 -16.44 -4.40 12.79
N LYS A 45 -16.09 -5.66 12.56
CA LYS A 45 -15.71 -6.60 13.64
C LYS A 45 -14.51 -6.10 14.44
N VAL A 46 -13.47 -5.55 13.78
CA VAL A 46 -12.33 -4.93 14.46
C VAL A 46 -12.80 -3.83 15.41
N ILE A 47 -13.80 -3.03 15.04
CA ILE A 47 -14.37 -2.01 15.92
C ILE A 47 -15.14 -2.65 17.08
N THR A 48 -16.10 -3.53 16.78
CA THR A 48 -17.09 -4.01 17.76
C THR A 48 -16.53 -4.99 18.78
N GLU A 49 -15.56 -5.81 18.37
CA GLU A 49 -14.95 -6.85 19.21
C GLU A 49 -13.74 -6.33 20.01
N SER A 50 -13.23 -5.15 19.65
CA SER A 50 -12.17 -4.49 20.43
C SER A 50 -12.70 -3.97 21.77
N PRO A 51 -11.85 -3.90 22.81
CA PRO A 51 -12.19 -3.13 24.00
C PRO A 51 -12.39 -1.65 23.67
N ALA A 52 -13.17 -0.96 24.49
CA ALA A 52 -13.30 0.48 24.38
C ALA A 52 -11.93 1.16 24.53
N ASN A 53 -11.59 2.04 23.59
CA ASN A 53 -10.35 2.79 23.65
C ASN A 53 -10.47 3.98 24.62
N VAL A 54 -9.34 4.39 25.18
CA VAL A 54 -9.24 5.64 25.92
C VAL A 54 -8.64 6.69 24.99
N PRO A 55 -9.36 7.79 24.68
CA PRO A 55 -8.80 8.91 23.94
C PRO A 55 -7.53 9.44 24.62
N PRO A 56 -6.46 9.80 23.88
CA PRO A 56 -5.26 10.40 24.45
C PRO A 56 -5.55 11.64 25.29
N ALA A 57 -4.69 11.95 26.26
CA ALA A 57 -4.84 13.15 27.07
C ALA A 57 -4.93 14.43 26.20
N GLY A 58 -5.97 15.23 26.41
CA GLY A 58 -6.24 16.44 25.62
C GLY A 58 -7.06 16.20 24.35
N ASP A 59 -7.35 14.94 24.01
CA ASP A 59 -8.28 14.60 22.93
C ASP A 59 -9.72 14.64 23.44
N ILE A 60 -10.52 15.55 22.88
CA ILE A 60 -11.91 15.78 23.28
C ILE A 60 -12.90 14.76 22.68
N ARG A 61 -12.41 13.85 21.80
CA ARG A 61 -13.25 12.84 21.16
C ARG A 61 -13.77 11.83 22.18
N GLN A 62 -14.95 11.31 21.92
CA GLN A 62 -15.49 10.15 22.62
C GLN A 62 -14.74 8.87 22.18
N PRO A 63 -14.77 7.77 22.97
CA PRO A 63 -14.29 6.47 22.52
C PRO A 63 -14.87 6.08 21.15
N TRP A 64 -14.02 5.53 20.29
CA TRP A 64 -14.32 5.13 18.90
C TRP A 64 -14.09 3.63 18.64
N MET A 65 -13.76 2.87 19.67
CA MET A 65 -13.64 1.41 19.63
C MET A 65 -14.63 0.77 20.61
N GLY A 66 -15.00 -0.47 20.33
CA GLY A 66 -15.92 -1.29 21.12
C GLY A 66 -17.37 -1.19 20.67
N GLN A 67 -18.12 -2.24 21.02
CA GLN A 67 -19.53 -2.38 20.66
C GLN A 67 -20.39 -1.17 21.04
N ALA A 68 -20.16 -0.58 22.21
CA ALA A 68 -20.92 0.59 22.68
C ALA A 68 -20.67 1.81 21.77
N ALA A 69 -19.41 2.10 21.43
CA ALA A 69 -19.07 3.20 20.54
C ALA A 69 -19.71 3.04 19.16
N TRP A 70 -19.68 1.80 18.62
CA TRP A 70 -20.35 1.47 17.37
C TRP A 70 -21.86 1.73 17.43
N THR A 71 -22.57 1.14 18.41
CA THR A 71 -24.02 1.30 18.54
C THR A 71 -24.41 2.77 18.69
N THR A 72 -23.72 3.52 19.54
CA THR A 72 -23.99 4.96 19.76
C THR A 72 -23.73 5.78 18.50
N GLY A 73 -22.62 5.54 17.80
CA GLY A 73 -22.27 6.27 16.58
C GLY A 73 -23.26 5.98 15.44
N VAL A 74 -23.68 4.72 15.29
CA VAL A 74 -24.68 4.31 14.31
C VAL A 74 -26.03 4.94 14.60
N GLN A 75 -26.50 4.90 15.85
CA GLN A 75 -27.79 5.50 16.22
C GLN A 75 -27.80 7.01 15.94
N ALA A 76 -26.77 7.73 16.40
CA ALA A 76 -26.66 9.17 16.15
C ALA A 76 -26.62 9.52 14.66
N GLY A 77 -25.98 8.69 13.85
CA GLY A 77 -25.97 8.84 12.40
C GLY A 77 -27.32 8.60 11.74
N GLN A 78 -28.06 7.59 12.19
CA GLN A 78 -29.45 7.36 11.74
C GLN A 78 -30.34 8.57 12.05
N ASP A 79 -30.25 9.09 13.27
CA ASP A 79 -31.00 10.27 13.68
C ASP A 79 -30.60 11.51 12.84
N TRP A 80 -29.31 11.63 12.52
CA TRP A 80 -28.81 12.71 11.65
C TRP A 80 -29.37 12.64 10.24
N ILE A 81 -29.35 11.47 9.59
CA ILE A 81 -29.86 11.33 8.21
C ILE A 81 -31.38 11.51 8.13
N THR A 82 -32.12 11.12 9.17
CA THR A 82 -33.57 11.38 9.24
C THR A 82 -33.86 12.88 9.28
N ASN A 83 -33.08 13.64 10.05
CA ASN A 83 -33.26 15.09 10.19
C ASN A 83 -32.64 15.90 9.03
N ASN A 84 -31.67 15.33 8.32
CA ASN A 84 -30.94 15.97 7.23
C ASN A 84 -30.92 15.06 5.99
N PRO A 85 -32.05 14.88 5.28
CA PRO A 85 -32.11 13.98 4.13
C PRO A 85 -31.19 14.42 2.97
N ASN A 86 -30.91 15.73 2.88
CA ASN A 86 -29.91 16.29 1.99
C ASN A 86 -28.57 16.48 2.71
N PRO A 87 -27.42 16.27 2.04
CA PRO A 87 -26.13 16.38 2.70
C PRO A 87 -25.81 17.81 3.13
N VAL A 88 -25.16 17.94 4.29
CA VAL A 88 -24.69 19.20 4.87
C VAL A 88 -23.17 19.19 4.96
N ASN A 89 -22.51 20.24 4.44
CA ASN A 89 -21.05 20.37 4.39
C ASN A 89 -20.32 19.18 3.69
N VAL A 90 -20.91 18.66 2.61
CA VAL A 90 -20.27 17.64 1.76
C VAL A 90 -19.52 18.32 0.62
N GLN A 91 -18.27 17.93 0.43
CA GLN A 91 -17.34 18.58 -0.51
C GLN A 91 -16.81 17.64 -1.60
N VAL A 92 -16.76 16.33 -1.33
CA VAL A 92 -16.21 15.32 -2.26
C VAL A 92 -17.30 14.43 -2.85
N LEU A 93 -18.16 13.86 -2.00
CA LEU A 93 -19.22 12.92 -2.38
C LEU A 93 -20.45 13.64 -2.94
N LEU A 94 -20.23 14.54 -3.88
CA LEU A 94 -21.29 15.33 -4.52
C LEU A 94 -22.22 14.43 -5.34
N GLY A 95 -23.50 14.79 -5.40
CA GLY A 95 -24.53 14.01 -6.11
C GLY A 95 -25.10 12.81 -5.34
N MET A 96 -24.61 12.53 -4.14
CA MET A 96 -25.17 11.52 -3.24
C MET A 96 -26.11 12.18 -2.21
N ASN A 97 -27.18 11.49 -1.80
CA ASN A 97 -28.01 11.91 -0.66
C ASN A 97 -27.41 11.45 0.68
N SER A 98 -27.96 11.92 1.81
CA SER A 98 -27.41 11.59 3.12
C SER A 98 -27.43 10.10 3.45
N ALA A 99 -28.42 9.34 2.99
CA ALA A 99 -28.50 7.90 3.21
C ALA A 99 -27.41 7.14 2.43
N GLN A 100 -27.15 7.51 1.18
CA GLN A 100 -26.07 6.93 0.37
C GLN A 100 -24.70 7.25 0.97
N ILE A 101 -24.49 8.49 1.42
CA ILE A 101 -23.25 8.89 2.08
C ILE A 101 -23.07 8.11 3.39
N TRP A 102 -24.14 7.96 4.18
CA TRP A 102 -24.09 7.19 5.41
C TRP A 102 -23.66 5.75 5.17
N THR A 103 -24.28 5.05 4.21
CA THR A 103 -23.89 3.69 3.82
C THR A 103 -22.43 3.64 3.39
N PHE A 104 -21.98 4.61 2.57
CA PHE A 104 -20.58 4.68 2.15
C PHE A 104 -19.62 4.85 3.34
N MET A 105 -19.93 5.78 4.25
CA MET A 105 -19.12 6.05 5.44
C MET A 105 -19.05 4.84 6.36
N GLN A 106 -20.16 4.16 6.59
CA GLN A 106 -20.20 2.99 7.47
C GLN A 106 -19.40 1.82 6.88
N GLN A 107 -19.62 1.50 5.60
CA GLN A 107 -19.04 0.30 5.00
C GLN A 107 -17.61 0.51 4.51
N TYR A 108 -17.32 1.62 3.82
CA TYR A 108 -16.07 1.78 3.08
C TYR A 108 -15.09 2.77 3.70
N VAL A 109 -15.53 3.58 4.67
CA VAL A 109 -14.63 4.45 5.44
C VAL A 109 -14.37 3.83 6.81
N SER A 110 -15.41 3.63 7.63
CA SER A 110 -15.28 3.07 8.97
C SER A 110 -14.77 1.63 8.92
N GLY A 111 -15.36 0.77 8.08
CA GLY A 111 -14.84 -0.57 7.84
C GLY A 111 -13.38 -0.56 7.38
N ALA A 112 -13.03 0.26 6.39
CA ALA A 112 -11.68 0.29 5.85
C ALA A 112 -10.60 0.74 6.85
N LEU A 113 -10.94 1.68 7.73
CA LEU A 113 -10.01 2.21 8.74
C LEU A 113 -10.06 1.43 10.05
N GLY A 114 -11.11 0.63 10.30
CA GLY A 114 -11.28 -0.12 11.55
C GLY A 114 -11.57 0.78 12.76
N VAL A 115 -12.22 1.93 12.57
CA VAL A 115 -12.56 2.89 13.64
C VAL A 115 -14.00 3.35 13.54
N SER A 116 -14.65 3.59 14.68
CA SER A 116 -16.03 4.09 14.71
C SER A 116 -16.13 5.60 14.41
N CYS A 117 -17.37 6.08 14.29
CA CYS A 117 -17.74 7.42 13.81
C CYS A 117 -17.05 8.55 14.60
N GLN A 118 -16.92 8.38 15.91
CA GLN A 118 -16.36 9.34 16.86
C GLN A 118 -14.89 9.65 16.58
N TYR A 119 -14.19 8.80 15.82
CA TYR A 119 -12.81 9.05 15.42
C TYR A 119 -12.69 10.32 14.55
N CYS A 120 -13.70 10.59 13.73
CA CYS A 120 -13.71 11.73 12.79
C CYS A 120 -14.86 12.70 13.05
N HIS A 121 -15.99 12.27 13.62
CA HIS A 121 -17.21 13.07 13.71
C HIS A 121 -17.57 13.43 15.14
N ASP A 122 -18.05 14.67 15.30
CA ASP A 122 -18.92 15.00 16.42
C ASP A 122 -20.29 14.35 16.16
N ILE A 123 -20.67 13.40 17.01
CA ILE A 123 -21.91 12.63 16.83
C ILE A 123 -23.17 13.46 17.15
N THR A 124 -23.03 14.66 17.72
CA THR A 124 -24.14 15.61 17.87
C THR A 124 -24.38 16.42 16.59
N ASN A 125 -23.34 16.58 15.76
CA ASN A 125 -23.43 17.26 14.47
C ASN A 125 -22.34 16.77 13.49
N PHE A 126 -22.74 15.86 12.60
CA PHE A 126 -21.83 15.21 11.66
C PHE A 126 -21.22 16.18 10.62
N SER A 127 -21.79 17.36 10.44
CA SER A 127 -21.30 18.35 9.47
C SER A 127 -20.07 19.13 9.96
N LEU A 128 -19.79 19.15 11.26
CA LEU A 128 -18.68 19.92 11.84
C LEU A 128 -17.32 19.33 11.48
N ASP A 129 -16.34 20.19 11.24
CA ASP A 129 -14.94 19.83 11.02
C ASP A 129 -14.11 20.02 12.31
N THR A 130 -14.69 19.63 13.45
CA THR A 130 -14.08 19.78 14.78
C THR A 130 -12.75 19.01 14.91
N TYR A 131 -12.64 17.86 14.24
CA TYR A 131 -11.50 16.96 14.38
C TYR A 131 -10.67 16.91 13.10
N ALA A 132 -9.34 17.06 13.24
CA ALA A 132 -8.39 17.04 12.12
C ALA A 132 -8.48 15.76 11.27
N GLN A 133 -8.92 14.65 11.87
CA GLN A 133 -9.12 13.35 11.20
C GLN A 133 -10.16 13.44 10.10
N LYS A 134 -11.22 14.25 10.26
CA LYS A 134 -12.24 14.44 9.20
C LYS A 134 -11.68 15.23 8.02
N THR A 135 -10.97 16.32 8.29
CA THR A 135 -10.30 17.10 7.24
C THR A 135 -9.24 16.27 6.52
N THR A 136 -8.48 15.46 7.26
CA THR A 136 -7.49 14.53 6.69
C THR A 136 -8.18 13.46 5.84
N ALA A 137 -9.27 12.86 6.31
CA ALA A 137 -10.04 11.87 5.56
C ALA A 137 -10.61 12.46 4.26
N ARG A 138 -11.04 13.73 4.27
CA ARG A 138 -11.46 14.45 3.06
C ARG A 138 -10.32 14.58 2.05
N ASN A 139 -9.13 14.97 2.50
CA ASN A 139 -7.96 15.05 1.63
C ASN A 139 -7.54 13.66 1.10
N MET A 140 -7.69 12.61 1.90
CA MET A 140 -7.50 11.22 1.47
C MET A 140 -8.51 10.79 0.40
N MET A 141 -9.75 11.29 0.42
CA MET A 141 -10.69 11.04 -0.67
C MET A 141 -10.21 11.69 -1.97
N TYR A 142 -9.73 12.95 -1.94
CA TYR A 142 -9.11 13.57 -3.12
C TYR A 142 -7.87 12.80 -3.60
N LEU A 143 -7.03 12.31 -2.69
CA LEU A 143 -5.91 11.44 -3.04
C LEU A 143 -6.41 10.21 -3.78
N VAL A 144 -7.42 9.50 -3.27
CA VAL A 144 -7.98 8.31 -3.93
C VAL A 144 -8.52 8.64 -5.32
N MET A 145 -9.20 9.78 -5.49
CA MET A 145 -9.65 10.26 -6.80
C MET A 145 -8.48 10.39 -7.77
N ASP A 146 -7.44 11.12 -7.37
CA ASP A 146 -6.28 11.42 -8.22
C ASP A 146 -5.44 10.17 -8.48
N LEU A 147 -5.31 9.27 -7.50
CA LEU A 147 -4.63 8.00 -7.68
C LEU A 147 -5.34 7.15 -8.73
N ASN A 148 -6.66 7.03 -8.62
CA ASN A 148 -7.44 6.26 -9.58
C ASN A 148 -7.38 6.87 -10.98
N ALA A 149 -7.58 8.19 -11.09
CA ALA A 149 -7.55 8.91 -12.37
C ALA A 149 -6.20 8.81 -13.09
N ASN A 150 -5.10 9.04 -12.36
CA ASN A 150 -3.79 9.26 -12.97
C ASN A 150 -2.94 7.98 -13.05
N PHE A 151 -3.17 6.99 -12.18
CA PHE A 151 -2.27 5.84 -12.05
C PHE A 151 -2.92 4.47 -12.14
N VAL A 152 -4.23 4.34 -11.89
CA VAL A 152 -4.90 3.03 -11.85
C VAL A 152 -5.70 2.76 -13.12
N VAL A 153 -6.55 3.70 -13.51
CA VAL A 153 -7.37 3.56 -14.71
C VAL A 153 -6.46 3.53 -15.94
N GLY A 154 -6.62 2.50 -16.76
CA GLY A 154 -5.81 2.31 -17.97
C GLY A 154 -4.53 1.48 -17.77
N LEU A 155 -4.23 1.04 -16.53
CA LEU A 155 -3.16 0.07 -16.31
C LEU A 155 -3.41 -1.23 -17.10
N PRO A 156 -2.37 -1.88 -17.66
CA PRO A 156 -2.54 -3.21 -18.25
C PRO A 156 -3.22 -4.17 -17.27
N ASN A 157 -4.21 -4.97 -17.69
CA ASN A 157 -4.86 -6.00 -16.87
C ASN A 157 -5.22 -5.55 -15.43
N TRP A 158 -5.78 -4.35 -15.26
CA TRP A 158 -6.21 -3.81 -13.96
C TRP A 158 -7.57 -4.35 -13.49
N ARG A 159 -8.27 -5.06 -14.40
CA ARG A 159 -9.50 -5.84 -14.14
C ARG A 159 -10.65 -5.05 -13.50
N GLY A 160 -10.70 -3.73 -13.69
CA GLY A 160 -11.75 -2.90 -13.09
C GLY A 160 -11.57 -2.63 -11.59
N ASN A 161 -10.37 -2.85 -11.05
CA ASN A 161 -10.07 -2.62 -9.63
C ASN A 161 -9.63 -1.19 -9.36
N TYR A 162 -10.34 -0.49 -8.48
CA TYR A 162 -9.97 0.84 -8.01
C TYR A 162 -9.24 0.75 -6.67
N VAL A 163 -8.30 1.66 -6.43
CA VAL A 163 -7.79 1.92 -5.08
C VAL A 163 -8.94 2.53 -4.25
N GLN A 164 -9.06 2.08 -3.01
CA GLN A 164 -9.98 2.62 -2.02
C GLN A 164 -9.30 2.73 -0.66
N CYS A 165 -10.00 3.26 0.34
CA CYS A 165 -9.52 3.40 1.70
C CYS A 165 -8.88 2.09 2.22
N ALA A 166 -9.60 0.98 2.06
CA ALA A 166 -9.18 -0.33 2.56
C ALA A 166 -7.95 -0.88 1.84
N THR A 167 -7.67 -0.44 0.61
CA THR A 167 -6.49 -0.85 -0.16
C THR A 167 -5.21 -0.54 0.61
N CYS A 168 -5.14 0.61 1.28
CA CYS A 168 -3.98 1.00 2.09
C CYS A 168 -4.19 0.68 3.58
N HIS A 169 -5.35 1.04 4.11
CA HIS A 169 -5.59 1.00 5.55
C HIS A 169 -5.80 -0.41 6.09
N ASN A 170 -6.45 -1.30 5.33
CA ASN A 170 -6.78 -2.67 5.72
C ASN A 170 -7.15 -2.82 7.22
N ASN A 171 -8.14 -2.04 7.66
CA ASN A 171 -8.68 -1.99 9.03
C ASN A 171 -7.75 -1.35 10.07
N GLN A 172 -6.78 -0.53 9.63
CA GLN A 172 -5.89 0.24 10.49
C GLN A 172 -5.92 1.74 10.12
N PRO A 173 -6.15 2.65 11.08
CA PRO A 173 -6.41 4.05 10.76
C PRO A 173 -5.14 4.89 10.54
N ASN A 174 -3.97 4.44 11.01
CA ASN A 174 -2.71 5.18 10.95
C ASN A 174 -1.51 4.25 11.11
N ASN A 175 -0.30 4.81 11.00
CA ASN A 175 0.98 4.13 11.21
C ASN A 175 1.15 2.86 10.37
N LEU A 176 0.85 2.97 9.07
CA LEU A 176 0.87 1.87 8.12
C LEU A 176 2.30 1.55 7.67
N GLU A 177 2.60 0.27 7.49
CA GLU A 177 3.90 -0.14 6.97
C GLU A 177 4.01 0.12 5.46
N ALA A 178 5.10 0.77 5.06
CA ALA A 178 5.44 1.06 3.67
C ALA A 178 6.23 -0.07 3.01
N PHE A 179 6.91 -0.88 3.83
CA PHE A 179 7.83 -1.93 3.40
C PHE A 179 7.49 -3.25 4.05
N ALA A 180 7.75 -4.33 3.32
CA ALA A 180 7.55 -5.67 3.83
C ALA A 180 8.48 -5.93 5.03
N PRO A 181 8.06 -6.67 6.09
CA PRO A 181 8.91 -6.98 7.23
C PRO A 181 10.25 -7.63 6.84
N GLN A 182 10.27 -8.38 5.74
CA GLN A 182 11.47 -8.98 5.15
C GLN A 182 12.51 -7.94 4.74
N PHE A 183 12.09 -6.73 4.35
CA PHE A 183 13.02 -5.65 4.00
C PHE A 183 13.89 -5.27 5.19
N THR A 184 13.27 -5.02 6.34
CA THR A 184 13.99 -4.68 7.57
C THR A 184 14.87 -5.83 8.06
N ALA A 185 14.43 -7.07 7.86
CA ALA A 185 15.15 -8.26 8.30
C ALA A 185 16.35 -8.64 7.40
N SER A 186 16.24 -8.42 6.09
CA SER A 186 17.20 -8.95 5.11
C SER A 186 18.14 -7.90 4.53
N VAL A 187 17.80 -6.61 4.57
CA VAL A 187 18.68 -5.56 4.05
C VAL A 187 19.72 -5.17 5.11
N PRO A 188 21.02 -5.47 4.89
CA PRO A 188 22.03 -5.24 5.90
C PRO A 188 22.29 -3.74 6.11
N PRO A 189 22.63 -3.31 7.34
CA PRO A 189 22.87 -1.89 7.67
C PRO A 189 24.27 -1.40 7.24
N ILE A 190 24.72 -1.80 6.05
CA ILE A 190 25.97 -1.37 5.46
C ILE A 190 25.84 0.04 4.88
N ASN A 191 26.96 0.76 4.83
CA ASN A 191 27.02 2.05 4.14
C ASN A 191 27.26 1.82 2.66
N VAL A 192 26.55 2.56 1.82
CA VAL A 192 26.72 2.57 0.36
C VAL A 192 26.75 4.00 -0.14
N THR A 193 27.49 4.24 -1.21
CA THR A 193 27.47 5.51 -1.94
C THR A 193 26.34 5.47 -2.96
N VAL A 194 25.50 6.50 -3.00
CA VAL A 194 24.49 6.66 -4.05
C VAL A 194 25.05 7.56 -5.12
N ASP A 195 25.08 7.08 -6.36
CA ASP A 195 25.52 7.86 -7.52
C ASP A 195 24.28 8.12 -8.39
N PRO A 196 23.49 9.16 -8.08
CA PRO A 196 22.34 9.52 -8.89
C PRO A 196 22.80 9.96 -10.28
N LEU A 197 21.87 10.04 -11.22
CA LEU A 197 22.17 10.51 -12.57
C LEU A 197 21.70 11.95 -12.76
N ASP A 198 22.49 12.72 -13.51
CA ASP A 198 22.10 14.06 -13.98
C ASP A 198 21.06 14.00 -15.11
N ASP A 199 20.60 15.14 -15.62
CA ASP A 199 19.62 15.18 -16.71
C ASP A 199 20.12 14.56 -18.02
N ALA A 200 21.45 14.45 -18.20
CA ALA A 200 22.10 13.83 -19.35
C ALA A 200 22.29 12.31 -19.22
N GLY A 201 22.00 11.72 -18.06
CA GLY A 201 22.09 10.28 -17.81
C GLY A 201 23.46 9.85 -17.33
N LYS A 202 24.33 10.81 -17.02
CA LYS A 202 25.67 10.55 -16.52
C LYS A 202 25.65 10.44 -14.99
N PRO A 203 26.44 9.52 -14.40
CA PRO A 203 26.58 9.45 -12.95
C PRO A 203 27.12 10.75 -12.37
N ILE A 204 26.42 11.27 -11.37
CA ILE A 204 26.90 12.34 -10.49
C ILE A 204 27.75 11.66 -9.42
N THR A 205 29.06 11.67 -9.60
CA THR A 205 30.02 11.11 -8.64
C THR A 205 30.54 12.16 -7.66
N ASP A 206 30.52 13.43 -8.04
CA ASP A 206 30.87 14.55 -7.16
C ASP A 206 29.79 14.73 -6.08
N ALA A 207 30.18 14.57 -4.81
CA ALA A 207 29.31 14.73 -3.66
C ALA A 207 28.67 16.13 -3.58
N ALA A 208 29.36 17.19 -4.03
CA ALA A 208 28.85 18.55 -3.99
C ALA A 208 27.62 18.76 -4.90
N LEU A 209 27.47 17.92 -5.92
CA LEU A 209 26.38 17.98 -6.89
C LEU A 209 25.20 17.06 -6.51
N LYS A 210 25.34 16.26 -5.43
CA LYS A 210 24.29 15.34 -4.97
C LYS A 210 23.29 16.06 -4.05
N PRO A 211 22.01 15.62 -4.02
CA PRO A 211 21.05 16.05 -3.00
C PRO A 211 21.57 15.80 -1.58
N ALA A 212 21.32 16.73 -0.65
CA ALA A 212 21.83 16.69 0.73
C ALA A 212 21.65 15.34 1.43
N ALA A 213 20.51 14.67 1.21
CA ALA A 213 20.18 13.38 1.81
C ALA A 213 21.12 12.23 1.39
N ILE A 214 21.86 12.37 0.28
CA ILE A 214 22.71 11.33 -0.29
C ILE A 214 24.11 11.86 -0.70
N GLN A 215 24.52 13.01 -0.15
CA GLN A 215 25.86 13.57 -0.42
C GLN A 215 26.98 12.68 0.11
N ASN A 216 26.77 12.10 1.30
CA ASN A 216 27.70 11.18 1.94
C ASN A 216 27.18 9.74 1.83
N PRO A 217 28.03 8.72 2.06
CA PRO A 217 27.55 7.33 2.16
C PRO A 217 26.42 7.20 3.18
N VAL A 218 25.32 6.57 2.75
CA VAL A 218 24.10 6.36 3.55
C VAL A 218 23.91 4.88 3.85
N LYS A 219 22.96 4.53 4.71
CA LYS A 219 22.59 3.12 4.88
C LYS A 219 21.95 2.60 3.61
N LEU A 220 22.22 1.34 3.27
CA LEU A 220 21.61 0.67 2.13
C LEU A 220 20.07 0.76 2.14
N GLN A 221 19.47 0.70 3.32
CA GLN A 221 18.02 0.90 3.48
C GLN A 221 17.61 2.29 2.95
N ASP A 222 18.27 3.35 3.39
CA ASP A 222 17.99 4.73 2.96
C ASP A 222 18.22 4.92 1.46
N ALA A 223 19.25 4.27 0.89
CA ALA A 223 19.50 4.27 -0.55
C ALA A 223 18.38 3.57 -1.35
N VAL A 224 17.85 2.44 -0.85
CA VAL A 224 16.71 1.77 -1.47
C VAL A 224 15.45 2.63 -1.39
N LEU A 225 15.22 3.30 -0.25
CA LEU A 225 14.12 4.27 -0.11
C LEU A 225 14.24 5.38 -1.14
N TYR A 226 15.44 5.96 -1.30
CA TYR A 226 15.70 6.95 -2.35
C TYR A 226 15.31 6.43 -3.73
N TYR A 227 15.65 5.18 -4.06
CA TYR A 227 15.31 4.59 -5.36
C TYR A 227 13.80 4.40 -5.57
N ILE A 228 13.06 3.98 -4.55
CA ILE A 228 11.62 3.70 -4.63
C ILE A 228 10.79 4.97 -4.89
N TYR A 229 11.21 6.11 -4.35
CA TYR A 229 10.49 7.38 -4.46
C TYR A 229 11.08 8.35 -5.49
N ASN A 230 12.03 7.90 -6.31
CA ASN A 230 12.60 8.68 -7.41
C ASN A 230 12.41 7.97 -8.76
N TYR A 231 11.19 8.04 -9.31
CA TYR A 231 10.78 7.36 -10.54
C TYR A 231 11.70 7.61 -11.74
N LYS A 232 12.39 8.76 -11.82
CA LYS A 232 13.32 9.04 -12.94
C LYS A 232 14.36 7.94 -13.13
N ILE A 233 14.74 7.25 -12.05
CA ILE A 233 15.58 6.06 -12.10
C ILE A 233 14.95 4.96 -12.96
N TRP A 234 13.64 4.76 -12.86
CA TRP A 234 12.91 3.62 -13.44
C TRP A 234 12.19 3.90 -14.77
N SER A 235 12.21 5.15 -15.23
CA SER A 235 11.62 5.54 -16.52
C SER A 235 12.15 4.69 -17.67
N GLN A 236 11.37 4.46 -18.73
CA GLN A 236 11.77 3.62 -19.88
C GLN A 236 12.89 4.25 -20.70
N TYR A 237 13.90 3.48 -21.11
CA TYR A 237 14.98 3.99 -21.95
C TYR A 237 14.46 4.56 -23.27
N ASP A 238 14.87 5.79 -23.56
CA ASP A 238 14.62 6.50 -24.80
C ASP A 238 15.94 7.19 -25.20
N PRO A 239 16.60 6.76 -26.30
CA PRO A 239 17.87 7.34 -26.72
C PRO A 239 17.75 8.83 -27.13
N ALA A 240 16.55 9.33 -27.41
CA ALA A 240 16.31 10.74 -27.69
C ALA A 240 16.06 11.57 -26.42
N VAL A 241 15.83 10.93 -25.28
CA VAL A 241 15.62 11.58 -23.98
C VAL A 241 16.74 11.13 -23.03
N PRO A 242 17.81 11.93 -22.88
CA PRO A 242 18.96 11.58 -22.02
C PRO A 242 18.55 11.19 -20.58
N GLY A 243 17.36 11.66 -20.18
CA GLY A 243 16.59 11.47 -18.95
C GLY A 243 16.12 10.06 -18.55
N THR A 244 16.15 9.05 -19.43
CA THR A 244 15.33 7.84 -19.20
C THR A 244 16.06 6.50 -19.26
N GLY A 245 15.47 5.42 -18.72
CA GLY A 245 16.01 4.04 -18.82
C GLY A 245 17.07 3.64 -17.82
N ARG A 246 17.11 4.29 -16.66
CA ARG A 246 18.38 4.48 -15.92
C ARG A 246 18.64 3.47 -14.81
N GLY A 247 17.63 2.72 -14.41
CA GLY A 247 17.68 1.69 -13.37
C GLY A 247 18.27 0.39 -13.90
N SER A 248 18.09 0.09 -15.19
CA SER A 248 18.79 -1.02 -15.84
C SER A 248 20.25 -0.71 -16.12
N LEU A 249 20.64 0.56 -16.32
CA LEU A 249 22.02 0.97 -16.57
C LEU A 249 22.99 0.67 -15.40
N ALA A 250 22.46 0.36 -14.22
CA ALA A 250 23.28 -0.21 -13.13
C ALA A 250 23.66 -1.69 -13.38
N LEU A 251 22.98 -2.38 -14.30
CA LEU A 251 23.06 -3.83 -14.55
C LEU A 251 23.56 -4.19 -15.97
N VAL A 252 23.63 -3.26 -16.93
CA VAL A 252 23.99 -3.60 -18.34
C VAL A 252 25.48 -3.38 -18.66
N TYR A 253 25.97 -4.28 -19.51
CA TYR A 253 27.32 -4.54 -19.97
C TYR A 253 27.90 -3.44 -20.88
N ASP A 254 28.65 -2.49 -20.32
CA ASP A 254 29.87 -1.92 -20.92
C ASP A 254 30.53 -0.98 -19.88
N GLY A 255 31.40 -1.54 -19.03
CA GLY A 255 32.10 -0.77 -17.98
C GLY A 255 31.20 -0.32 -16.82
N GLY A 256 30.30 -1.20 -16.36
CA GLY A 256 29.18 -0.96 -15.44
C GLY A 256 29.46 -0.11 -14.19
N ARG A 257 28.38 0.33 -13.53
CA ARG A 257 28.46 1.19 -12.32
C ARG A 257 29.19 0.50 -11.15
N THR A 258 29.37 1.26 -10.07
CA THR A 258 29.96 0.75 -8.82
C THR A 258 29.14 -0.40 -8.22
N GLN A 259 29.82 -1.28 -7.48
CA GLN A 259 29.19 -2.39 -6.76
C GLN A 259 28.03 -1.91 -5.87
N ASP A 260 28.16 -0.71 -5.28
CA ASP A 260 27.12 -0.08 -4.47
C ASP A 260 25.83 0.13 -5.28
N GLN A 261 25.89 0.62 -6.52
CA GLN A 261 24.70 0.81 -7.35
C GLN A 261 24.00 -0.52 -7.66
N VAL A 262 24.77 -1.58 -7.96
CA VAL A 262 24.23 -2.92 -8.17
C VAL A 262 23.52 -3.43 -6.92
N THR A 263 24.15 -3.25 -5.75
CA THR A 263 23.58 -3.64 -4.46
C THR A 263 22.30 -2.86 -4.14
N ILE A 264 22.24 -1.56 -4.41
CA ILE A 264 21.03 -0.74 -4.21
C ILE A 264 19.88 -1.22 -5.10
N VAL A 265 20.15 -1.44 -6.40
CA VAL A 265 19.14 -1.90 -7.35
C VAL A 265 18.62 -3.29 -6.98
N GLN A 266 19.50 -4.23 -6.64
CA GLN A 266 19.10 -5.56 -6.22
C GLN A 266 18.17 -5.52 -5.00
N ASN A 267 18.51 -4.73 -3.98
CA ASN A 267 17.70 -4.63 -2.77
C ASN A 267 16.39 -3.87 -3.00
N THR A 268 16.36 -2.93 -3.96
CA THR A 268 15.10 -2.31 -4.38
C THR A 268 14.19 -3.34 -5.04
N MET A 269 14.72 -4.16 -5.94
CA MET A 269 13.96 -5.25 -6.59
C MET A 269 13.49 -6.30 -5.60
N ASN A 270 14.31 -6.66 -4.62
CA ASN A 270 13.92 -7.55 -3.54
C ASN A 270 12.75 -6.97 -2.73
N ASN A 271 12.80 -5.69 -2.38
CA ASN A 271 11.69 -5.02 -1.69
C ASN A 271 10.39 -5.05 -2.49
N LEU A 272 10.46 -4.81 -3.81
CA LEU A 272 9.30 -4.94 -4.69
C LEU A 272 8.76 -6.38 -4.68
N GLY A 273 9.63 -7.38 -4.84
CA GLY A 273 9.27 -8.79 -4.78
C GLY A 273 8.59 -9.18 -3.47
N TRP A 274 9.12 -8.75 -2.32
CA TRP A 274 8.51 -9.01 -1.01
C TRP A 274 7.19 -8.27 -0.82
N SER A 275 7.10 -7.02 -1.29
CA SER A 275 5.89 -6.22 -1.15
C SER A 275 4.70 -6.82 -1.90
N LEU A 276 4.98 -7.40 -3.08
CA LEU A 276 4.02 -8.07 -3.95
C LEU A 276 3.90 -9.57 -3.67
N ASN A 277 4.80 -10.14 -2.84
CA ASN A 277 4.96 -11.58 -2.63
C ASN A 277 5.13 -12.39 -3.93
N VAL A 278 5.98 -11.89 -4.84
CA VAL A 278 6.30 -12.54 -6.12
C VAL A 278 7.81 -12.70 -6.28
N GLY A 279 8.21 -13.73 -7.04
CA GLY A 279 9.62 -13.91 -7.43
C GLY A 279 10.02 -13.05 -8.61
N CYS A 280 11.33 -12.93 -8.86
CA CYS A 280 11.90 -12.12 -9.95
C CYS A 280 11.31 -12.48 -11.33
N ASN A 281 11.03 -13.76 -11.55
CA ASN A 281 10.49 -14.28 -12.81
C ASN A 281 9.04 -13.85 -13.10
N TYR A 282 8.39 -13.16 -12.17
CA TYR A 282 7.09 -12.53 -12.40
C TYR A 282 7.17 -11.37 -13.41
N CYS A 283 8.30 -10.66 -13.41
CA CYS A 283 8.55 -9.50 -14.28
C CYS A 283 9.74 -9.71 -15.23
N HIS A 284 10.71 -10.55 -14.86
CA HIS A 284 11.99 -10.65 -15.56
C HIS A 284 12.25 -12.03 -16.13
N ASN A 285 12.95 -12.08 -17.26
CA ASN A 285 13.67 -13.28 -17.66
C ASN A 285 15.03 -13.27 -16.95
N SER A 286 15.28 -14.26 -16.07
CA SER A 286 16.54 -14.32 -15.31
C SER A 286 17.78 -14.48 -16.19
N ARG A 287 17.64 -14.88 -17.46
CA ARG A 287 18.74 -14.88 -18.45
C ARG A 287 19.15 -13.48 -18.88
N ASN A 288 18.24 -12.51 -18.82
CA ASN A 288 18.50 -11.11 -19.17
C ASN A 288 17.50 -10.17 -18.48
N PHE A 289 17.86 -9.66 -17.30
CA PHE A 289 17.02 -8.74 -16.53
C PHE A 289 16.74 -7.41 -17.25
N ALA A 290 17.66 -6.96 -18.12
CA ALA A 290 17.60 -5.70 -18.84
C ALA A 290 16.89 -5.81 -20.21
N GLY A 291 16.64 -7.01 -20.71
CA GLY A 291 16.29 -7.26 -22.12
C GLY A 291 15.05 -6.52 -22.66
N PHE A 292 14.15 -6.07 -21.80
CA PHE A 292 12.99 -5.27 -22.20
C PHE A 292 13.29 -3.78 -22.44
N GLU A 293 14.41 -3.23 -21.92
CA GLU A 293 14.79 -1.83 -22.18
C GLU A 293 15.54 -1.63 -23.49
N THR A 294 16.13 -2.69 -24.05
CA THR A 294 16.99 -2.59 -25.23
C THR A 294 16.31 -3.05 -26.53
N ALA A 295 15.30 -3.94 -26.46
CA ALA A 295 14.43 -4.33 -27.58
C ALA A 295 13.21 -5.17 -27.09
N PRO A 296 11.97 -4.64 -27.06
CA PRO A 296 10.81 -5.36 -26.52
C PRO A 296 10.36 -6.57 -27.37
N ALA A 297 10.67 -6.61 -28.67
CA ALA A 297 10.24 -7.68 -29.58
C ALA A 297 11.05 -8.99 -29.46
N ASP A 298 12.31 -8.92 -29.02
CA ASP A 298 13.24 -10.06 -29.10
C ASP A 298 13.43 -10.83 -27.78
N ASN A 299 12.97 -10.27 -26.64
CA ASN A 299 13.34 -10.75 -25.30
C ASN A 299 12.18 -11.20 -24.39
N VAL A 300 10.92 -11.08 -24.84
CA VAL A 300 9.75 -11.44 -24.02
C VAL A 300 8.92 -12.51 -24.72
N THR A 301 9.20 -13.78 -24.39
CA THR A 301 8.39 -14.92 -24.87
C THR A 301 6.97 -14.93 -24.31
N ASN A 302 6.73 -14.23 -23.19
CA ASN A 302 5.41 -14.08 -22.57
C ASN A 302 5.05 -12.60 -22.34
N PRO A 303 4.11 -12.01 -23.10
CA PRO A 303 3.76 -10.60 -22.99
C PRO A 303 3.28 -10.18 -21.59
N LEU A 304 2.88 -11.11 -20.72
CA LEU A 304 2.54 -10.82 -19.33
C LEU A 304 3.72 -10.23 -18.53
N TYR A 305 4.96 -10.66 -18.78
CA TYR A 305 6.14 -10.11 -18.08
C TYR A 305 6.33 -8.62 -18.39
N ALA A 306 6.17 -8.27 -19.67
CA ALA A 306 6.19 -6.88 -20.12
C ALA A 306 5.10 -6.06 -19.42
N TYR A 307 3.86 -6.55 -19.40
CA TYR A 307 2.76 -5.86 -18.72
C TYR A 307 3.02 -5.66 -17.23
N ASN A 308 3.49 -6.69 -16.51
CA ASN A 308 3.80 -6.58 -15.09
C ASN A 308 4.90 -5.55 -14.81
N ARG A 309 5.90 -5.47 -15.68
CA ARG A 309 6.95 -4.45 -15.60
C ARG A 309 6.42 -3.04 -15.83
N LEU A 310 5.57 -2.84 -16.85
CA LEU A 310 4.93 -1.56 -17.11
C LEU A 310 4.06 -1.11 -15.93
N LYS A 311 3.30 -2.03 -15.33
CA LYS A 311 2.56 -1.74 -14.09
C LYS A 311 3.50 -1.31 -12.97
N ALA A 312 4.58 -2.07 -12.73
CA ALA A 312 5.54 -1.73 -11.68
C ALA A 312 6.18 -0.35 -11.88
N GLN A 313 6.52 0.01 -13.12
CA GLN A 313 6.99 1.35 -13.47
C GLN A 313 5.92 2.42 -13.15
N GLN A 314 4.67 2.20 -13.55
CA GLN A 314 3.58 3.14 -13.22
C GLN A 314 3.36 3.26 -11.71
N MET A 315 3.51 2.16 -10.95
CA MET A 315 3.42 2.19 -9.49
C MET A 315 4.59 2.94 -8.84
N LEU A 316 5.81 2.86 -9.39
CA LEU A 316 6.97 3.65 -8.95
C LEU A 316 6.80 5.15 -9.27
N LEU A 317 6.14 5.47 -10.39
CA LEU A 317 5.73 6.83 -10.70
C LEU A 317 4.70 7.33 -9.68
N MET A 318 3.71 6.48 -9.36
CA MET A 318 2.70 6.77 -8.36
C MET A 318 3.33 7.02 -6.97
N THR A 319 4.26 6.18 -6.49
CA THR A 319 4.94 6.42 -5.19
C THR A 319 5.72 7.72 -5.18
N SER A 320 6.41 8.05 -6.27
CA SER A 320 7.14 9.32 -6.39
C SER A 320 6.20 10.53 -6.38
N TRP A 321 5.05 10.42 -7.08
CA TRP A 321 4.01 11.45 -7.09
C TRP A 321 3.37 11.60 -5.71
N ILE A 322 3.08 10.50 -5.02
CA ILE A 322 2.55 10.53 -3.65
C ILE A 322 3.52 11.27 -2.74
N GLN A 323 4.82 10.94 -2.77
CA GLN A 323 5.82 11.64 -1.95
C GLN A 323 5.83 13.16 -2.21
N ALA A 324 5.80 13.56 -3.49
CA ALA A 324 5.83 14.98 -3.87
C ALA A 324 4.58 15.75 -3.41
N ASN A 325 3.43 15.09 -3.34
CA ASN A 325 2.16 15.71 -3.00
C ASN A 325 1.67 15.36 -1.58
N TRP A 326 2.42 14.59 -0.81
CA TRP A 326 2.02 14.15 0.52
C TRP A 326 1.72 15.29 1.49
N PRO A 327 2.45 16.43 1.48
CA PRO A 327 2.07 17.58 2.30
C PRO A 327 0.70 18.17 1.95
N THR A 328 0.22 17.98 0.71
CA THR A 328 -1.08 18.46 0.23
C THR A 328 -2.22 17.53 0.63
N TYR A 329 -2.03 16.22 0.49
CA TYR A 329 -3.07 15.21 0.77
C TYR A 329 -3.04 14.67 2.21
N GLY A 330 -1.86 14.63 2.82
CA GLY A 330 -1.67 14.62 4.27
C GLY A 330 -1.79 13.27 4.98
N ALA A 331 -0.69 12.78 5.53
CA ALA A 331 -0.81 12.21 6.88
C ALA A 331 -0.84 13.36 7.90
N ILE A 332 -1.55 13.19 9.02
CA ILE A 332 -1.37 14.06 10.18
C ILE A 332 0.12 13.96 10.59
N PRO A 333 0.90 15.04 10.50
CA PRO A 333 2.32 14.99 10.78
C PRO A 333 2.57 14.63 12.24
N LYS A 334 3.73 14.04 12.50
CA LYS A 334 4.22 13.71 13.83
C LYS A 334 5.46 14.53 14.12
N ALA A 335 5.59 14.97 15.38
CA ALA A 335 6.80 15.65 15.84
C ALA A 335 8.00 14.69 15.88
N THR A 336 7.75 13.42 16.20
CA THR A 336 8.74 12.34 16.23
C THR A 336 8.13 11.07 15.61
N ILE A 337 8.99 10.15 15.15
CA ILE A 337 8.54 8.83 14.72
C ILE A 337 7.92 8.10 15.92
N PRO A 338 6.66 7.64 15.84
CA PRO A 338 6.05 6.86 16.91
C PRO A 338 6.83 5.58 17.20
N SER A 339 6.96 5.24 18.46
CA SER A 339 7.57 3.98 18.90
C SER A 339 6.67 2.78 18.61
N ALA A 340 7.25 1.58 18.61
CA ALA A 340 6.47 0.35 18.46
C ALA A 340 5.40 0.18 19.57
N LEU A 341 5.67 0.67 20.79
CA LEU A 341 4.73 0.65 21.91
C LEU A 341 3.52 1.58 21.69
N GLU A 342 3.70 2.63 20.89
CA GLU A 342 2.64 3.55 20.46
C GLU A 342 1.93 3.05 19.19
N GLY A 343 2.20 1.82 18.75
CA GLY A 343 1.68 1.26 17.51
C GLY A 343 2.30 1.86 16.25
N GLY A 344 3.54 2.36 16.34
CA GLY A 344 4.27 2.90 15.20
C GLY A 344 4.76 1.81 14.24
N ALA A 345 4.58 2.04 12.94
CA ALA A 345 5.30 1.33 11.89
C ALA A 345 6.83 1.47 12.03
N SER A 346 7.56 0.69 11.24
CA SER A 346 9.01 0.79 11.11
C SER A 346 9.42 2.22 10.74
N LYS A 347 10.59 2.66 11.24
CA LYS A 347 11.14 4.00 10.95
C LYS A 347 11.24 4.32 9.46
N LEU A 348 11.35 3.29 8.62
CA LEU A 348 11.48 3.38 7.17
C LEU A 348 10.17 3.88 6.55
N SER A 349 9.05 3.59 7.18
CA SER A 349 7.71 4.06 6.78
C SER A 349 7.45 5.53 7.13
N TYR A 350 8.44 6.27 7.65
CA TYR A 350 8.33 7.69 8.00
C TYR A 350 9.38 8.54 7.30
N HIS A 351 8.93 9.65 6.71
CA HIS A 351 9.77 10.59 5.98
C HIS A 351 9.77 11.95 6.67
N LEU A 352 10.93 12.58 6.79
CA LEU A 352 11.06 13.95 7.28
C LEU A 352 10.80 14.93 6.12
N ILE A 353 9.71 15.69 6.21
CA ILE A 353 9.33 16.69 5.20
C ILE A 353 8.99 17.98 5.94
N GLY A 354 9.65 19.08 5.58
CA GLY A 354 9.38 20.39 6.18
C GLY A 354 9.57 20.44 7.71
N GLY A 355 10.45 19.59 8.27
CA GLY A 355 10.70 19.51 9.71
C GLY A 355 9.71 18.64 10.51
N GLN A 356 8.78 17.94 9.84
CA GLN A 356 7.85 17.02 10.45
C GLN A 356 7.94 15.61 9.86
N TYR A 357 7.59 14.60 10.65
CA TYR A 357 7.57 13.22 10.20
C TYR A 357 6.20 12.85 9.65
N TYR A 358 6.17 12.29 8.45
CA TYR A 358 4.97 11.80 7.80
C TYR A 358 5.08 10.29 7.60
N ASN A 359 4.04 9.55 7.96
CA ASN A 359 3.92 8.15 7.55
C ASN A 359 3.65 8.11 6.05
N MET A 360 4.64 7.65 5.28
CA MET A 360 4.64 7.69 3.82
C MET A 360 4.26 6.30 3.28
N PRO A 361 3.24 6.16 2.42
CA PRO A 361 2.86 4.87 1.89
C PRO A 361 3.88 4.35 0.87
N GLY A 362 4.11 3.04 0.89
CA GLY A 362 4.95 2.34 -0.07
C GLY A 362 4.22 1.18 -0.74
N CYS A 363 4.92 0.36 -1.51
CA CYS A 363 4.32 -0.78 -2.21
C CYS A 363 3.62 -1.74 -1.24
N PHE A 364 4.21 -1.99 -0.06
CA PHE A 364 3.64 -2.91 0.92
C PHE A 364 2.39 -2.34 1.60
N THR A 365 2.25 -1.01 1.70
CA THR A 365 1.04 -0.38 2.28
C THR A 365 -0.21 -0.84 1.54
N CYS A 366 -0.14 -0.91 0.21
CA CYS A 366 -1.25 -1.36 -0.61
C CYS A 366 -1.30 -2.89 -0.73
N HIS A 367 -0.16 -3.51 -1.07
CA HIS A 367 -0.17 -4.91 -1.50
C HIS A 367 -0.13 -5.91 -0.35
N GLN A 368 0.56 -5.60 0.75
CA GLN A 368 0.69 -6.47 1.93
C GLN A 368 1.09 -7.93 1.62
N GLY A 369 1.80 -8.16 0.51
CA GLY A 369 2.17 -9.50 0.03
C GLY A 369 0.98 -10.36 -0.46
N TYR A 370 -0.16 -9.75 -0.74
CA TYR A 370 -1.34 -10.43 -1.27
C TYR A 370 -1.22 -10.65 -2.78
N ASN A 371 -1.60 -11.85 -3.23
CA ASN A 371 -1.74 -12.22 -4.63
C ASN A 371 -3.06 -12.94 -4.83
N ASN A 372 -3.70 -12.68 -5.97
CA ASN A 372 -4.89 -13.41 -6.37
C ASN A 372 -4.57 -14.89 -6.64
N ALA A 373 -5.61 -15.73 -6.61
CA ALA A 373 -5.48 -17.17 -6.90
C ALA A 373 -4.94 -17.48 -8.31
N ASP A 374 -5.10 -16.55 -9.26
CA ASP A 374 -4.57 -16.64 -10.62
C ASP A 374 -3.12 -16.14 -10.74
N GLY A 375 -2.47 -15.81 -9.62
CA GLY A 375 -1.09 -15.36 -9.55
C GLY A 375 -0.88 -13.90 -9.94
N VAL A 376 -1.94 -13.12 -10.17
CA VAL A 376 -1.82 -11.67 -10.43
C VAL A 376 -1.74 -10.91 -9.10
N SER A 377 -0.74 -10.03 -8.96
CA SER A 377 -0.63 -9.15 -7.78
C SER A 377 -1.55 -7.94 -7.94
N ILE A 378 -2.73 -8.02 -7.33
CA ILE A 378 -3.68 -6.92 -7.14
C ILE A 378 -3.92 -6.81 -5.64
N PRO A 379 -3.87 -5.62 -5.03
CA PRO A 379 -4.12 -5.47 -3.60
C PRO A 379 -5.42 -6.14 -3.13
N ARG A 380 -5.39 -6.81 -1.97
CA ARG A 380 -6.51 -7.57 -1.39
C ARG A 380 -7.82 -6.79 -1.34
N ALA A 381 -7.70 -5.51 -1.03
CA ALA A 381 -8.81 -4.60 -0.82
C ALA A 381 -8.98 -3.59 -1.96
N ALA A 382 -8.40 -3.84 -3.15
CA ALA A 382 -8.76 -3.07 -4.33
C ALA A 382 -10.20 -3.40 -4.73
N MET A 383 -10.97 -2.38 -5.11
CA MET A 383 -12.41 -2.51 -5.30
C MET A 383 -12.75 -2.81 -6.76
N ASN A 384 -13.28 -4.00 -7.05
CA ASN A 384 -13.90 -4.31 -8.34
C ASN A 384 -15.42 -4.11 -8.26
N GLN A 385 -15.99 -3.28 -9.12
CA GLN A 385 -17.43 -2.96 -9.07
C GLN A 385 -18.34 -4.18 -9.30
N ALA A 386 -17.90 -5.15 -10.11
CA ALA A 386 -18.68 -6.36 -10.37
C ALA A 386 -18.82 -7.22 -9.11
N SER A 387 -17.87 -7.15 -8.17
CA SER A 387 -17.87 -7.95 -6.93
C SER A 387 -18.94 -7.51 -5.91
N PHE A 388 -19.60 -6.36 -6.10
CA PHE A 388 -20.59 -5.80 -5.17
C PHE A 388 -22.03 -5.86 -5.67
N LEU A 389 -22.25 -6.15 -6.96
CA LEU A 389 -23.61 -6.36 -7.48
C LEU A 389 -24.21 -7.69 -6.99
N ASP A 390 -23.36 -8.65 -6.62
CA ASP A 390 -23.75 -10.02 -6.24
C ASP A 390 -23.79 -10.27 -4.72
N GLN A 391 -23.38 -9.30 -3.88
CA GLN A 391 -23.46 -9.44 -2.42
C GLN A 391 -24.81 -8.91 -1.94
N GLY A 392 -25.67 -9.84 -1.48
CA GLY A 392 -27.06 -9.59 -1.05
C GLY A 392 -27.30 -8.58 0.08
N ASP A 393 -26.30 -7.81 0.49
CA ASP A 393 -26.35 -6.72 1.46
C ASP A 393 -25.96 -5.34 0.86
N ALA A 394 -25.75 -5.24 -0.45
CA ALA A 394 -25.45 -3.98 -1.11
C ALA A 394 -26.71 -3.12 -1.24
N GLY A 395 -27.05 -2.39 -0.18
CA GLY A 395 -27.92 -1.22 -0.24
C GLY A 395 -27.33 -0.16 -1.18
N LEU A 396 -27.52 -0.32 -2.49
CA LEU A 396 -27.44 0.66 -3.58
C LEU A 396 -26.27 1.67 -3.57
N THR A 397 -25.14 1.36 -2.91
CA THR A 397 -23.99 2.27 -2.86
C THR A 397 -22.81 1.65 -3.59
N ILE A 398 -22.80 1.88 -4.90
CA ILE A 398 -21.65 1.63 -5.78
C ILE A 398 -20.51 2.56 -5.36
N PHE A 399 -19.26 2.14 -5.53
CA PHE A 399 -18.11 3.03 -5.35
C PHE A 399 -18.36 4.38 -6.05
N PRO A 400 -18.33 5.52 -5.32
CA PRO A 400 -18.72 6.80 -5.88
C PRO A 400 -17.97 7.10 -7.17
N GLN A 401 -18.68 7.58 -8.21
CA GLN A 401 -18.08 7.88 -9.51
C GLN A 401 -16.91 8.86 -9.39
N VAL A 402 -17.08 9.87 -8.54
CA VAL A 402 -16.05 10.87 -8.25
C VAL A 402 -14.74 10.22 -7.79
N LEU A 403 -14.81 9.13 -6.99
CA LEU A 403 -13.63 8.40 -6.49
C LEU A 403 -13.03 7.43 -7.51
N ARG A 404 -13.68 7.18 -8.65
CA ARG A 404 -13.20 6.29 -9.72
C ARG A 404 -12.26 6.97 -10.72
N GLY A 405 -11.95 8.24 -10.49
CA GLY A 405 -11.13 9.03 -11.40
C GLY A 405 -11.89 9.58 -12.60
N GLY A 406 -13.21 9.73 -12.50
CA GLY A 406 -14.04 10.45 -13.47
C GLY A 406 -14.39 11.85 -12.97
N ASN A 407 -14.40 12.83 -13.88
CA ASN A 407 -15.07 14.12 -13.68
C ASN A 407 -16.59 13.96 -13.68
#